data_AF-A0A8S3BTL8-F1
#
_entry.id   AF-A0A8S3BTL8-F1
#
_cell.length_a   1.000
_cell.length_b   1.000
_cell.length_c   1.000
_cell.angle_alpha   90.00
_cell.angle_beta   90.00
_cell.angle_gamma   90.00
#
_symmetry.space_group_name_H-M   'P 1'
#
loop_
_entity.id
_entity.type
_entity.pdbx_description
1 polymer ?
#
loop_
_entity_poly.entity_id
_entity_poly.type
_entity_poly.pdbx_seq_one_letter_code
_entity_poly.pdbx_strand_id
1 'polypeptide(L)'
;NNIHLCYLDHDGAEPSPNGIAALNLLRLGHYFDDTSFDNRLRLLFKSYARQLNKLPMTMPSLIRCFEIYSQGMNEIIIQSSNNEDAQRIIQYIQTLFIPNVTVIHLNKTNHKLLQYNRQLTAFINEITEETKIFLCRNFQCQLPVTAFEEFKKKLDPLILIYQ
;
A
#
# COMPACT_ATOMS: atom_id res chain seq x y z
N ASN A 1 21.44 -11.17 -0.70
CA ASN A 1 22.29 -11.52 -1.85
C ASN A 1 21.72 -12.56 -2.80
N ASN A 2 20.74 -13.42 -2.44
CA ASN A 2 20.04 -14.25 -3.41
C ASN A 2 18.52 -14.07 -3.30
N ILE A 3 17.87 -13.75 -4.42
CA ILE A 3 16.44 -13.92 -4.62
C ILE A 3 16.27 -15.29 -5.27
N HIS A 4 15.50 -16.17 -4.64
CA HIS A 4 15.13 -17.44 -5.26
C HIS A 4 14.00 -17.15 -6.22
N LEU A 5 14.30 -17.19 -7.52
CA LEU A 5 13.29 -17.11 -8.57
C LEU A 5 12.55 -18.44 -8.61
N CYS A 6 11.23 -18.41 -8.42
CA CYS A 6 10.41 -19.60 -8.58
C CYS A 6 10.42 -20.07 -10.03
N TYR A 7 10.27 -21.37 -10.27
CA TYR A 7 10.40 -21.98 -11.61
C TYR A 7 9.29 -21.56 -12.61
N LEU A 8 8.18 -21.02 -12.10
CA LEU A 8 7.07 -20.52 -12.91
C LEU A 8 7.13 -18.99 -12.99
N ASP A 9 7.65 -18.48 -14.10
CA ASP A 9 7.91 -17.05 -14.31
C ASP A 9 6.82 -16.32 -15.10
N HIS A 10 5.81 -17.05 -15.57
CA HIS A 10 4.74 -16.51 -16.40
C HIS A 10 3.41 -16.55 -15.66
N ASP A 11 2.65 -15.48 -15.80
CA ASP A 11 1.26 -15.43 -15.36
C ASP A 11 0.39 -16.21 -16.36
N GLY A 12 -0.41 -17.14 -15.84
CA GLY A 12 -1.41 -17.88 -16.62
C GLY A 12 -2.82 -17.50 -16.16
N ALA A 13 -3.67 -18.50 -15.95
CA ALA A 13 -4.93 -18.29 -15.21
C ALA A 13 -4.66 -17.87 -13.75
N GLU A 14 -3.52 -18.30 -13.21
CA GLU A 14 -3.02 -17.93 -11.89
C GLU A 14 -1.84 -16.97 -12.01
N PRO A 15 -1.70 -16.02 -11.07
CA PRO A 15 -0.55 -15.13 -11.06
C PRO A 15 0.73 -15.88 -10.69
N SER A 16 1.85 -15.46 -11.27
CA SER A 16 3.17 -16.02 -11.00
C SER A 16 3.59 -15.77 -9.55
N PRO A 17 4.28 -16.73 -8.90
CA PRO A 17 4.80 -16.55 -7.55
C PRO A 17 5.70 -15.33 -7.42
N ASN A 18 6.53 -15.05 -8.43
CA ASN A 18 7.45 -13.91 -8.43
C ASN A 18 6.72 -12.57 -8.52
N GLY A 19 5.65 -12.47 -9.31
CA GLY A 19 4.83 -11.26 -9.37
C GLY A 19 4.06 -11.01 -8.07
N ILE A 20 3.51 -12.05 -7.45
CA ILE A 20 2.89 -11.93 -6.11
C ILE A 20 3.92 -11.56 -5.05
N ALA A 21 5.10 -12.17 -5.07
CA ALA A 21 6.19 -11.81 -4.17
C ALA A 21 6.61 -10.35 -4.34
N ALA A 22 6.69 -9.85 -5.57
CA ALA A 22 7.00 -8.45 -5.86
C ALA A 22 5.95 -7.50 -5.24
N LEU A 23 4.66 -7.79 -5.41
CA LEU A 23 3.57 -7.01 -4.81
C LEU A 23 3.62 -7.02 -3.27
N ASN A 24 3.98 -8.16 -2.68
CA ASN A 24 4.15 -8.27 -1.23
C ASN A 24 5.35 -7.50 -0.72
N LEU A 25 6.51 -7.58 -1.40
CA LEU A 25 7.68 -6.78 -1.07
C LEU A 25 7.35 -5.29 -1.09
N LEU A 26 6.64 -4.84 -2.14
CA LEU A 26 6.21 -3.45 -2.25
C LEU A 26 5.36 -3.02 -1.05
N ARG A 27 4.29 -3.77 -0.74
CA ARG A 27 3.40 -3.47 0.40
C ARG A 27 4.13 -3.49 1.74
N LEU A 28 4.98 -4.49 1.97
CA LEU A 28 5.74 -4.60 3.22
C LEU A 28 6.74 -3.45 3.39
N GLY A 29 7.36 -2.98 2.32
CA GLY A 29 8.20 -1.78 2.33
C GLY A 29 7.45 -0.55 2.85
N HIS A 30 6.20 -0.36 2.42
CA HIS A 30 5.35 0.73 2.90
C HIS A 30 4.85 0.53 4.34
N TYR A 31 4.51 -0.70 4.73
CA TYR A 31 4.09 -0.96 6.11
C TYR A 31 5.21 -0.77 7.12
N PHE A 32 6.42 -1.21 6.80
CA PHE A 32 7.53 -1.27 7.75
C PHE A 32 8.54 -0.12 7.63
N ASP A 33 8.45 0.74 6.61
CA ASP A 33 9.47 1.76 6.31
C ASP A 33 10.89 1.16 6.30
N ASP A 34 11.02 -0.03 5.69
CA ASP A 34 12.29 -0.77 5.60
C ASP A 34 12.75 -0.89 4.14
N THR A 35 13.84 -0.19 3.85
CA THR A 35 14.51 -0.18 2.54
C THR A 35 14.99 -1.56 2.08
N SER A 36 15.11 -2.56 2.97
CA SER A 36 15.46 -3.92 2.60
C SER A 36 14.45 -4.56 1.65
N PHE A 37 13.16 -4.21 1.77
CA PHE A 37 12.11 -4.65 0.86
C PHE A 37 12.23 -4.00 -0.52
N ASP A 38 12.47 -2.68 -0.57
CA ASP A 38 12.71 -1.94 -1.83
C ASP A 38 13.93 -2.51 -2.58
N ASN A 39 15.03 -2.77 -1.85
CA ASN A 39 16.23 -3.37 -2.43
C ASN A 39 15.94 -4.74 -3.07
N ARG A 40 15.17 -5.60 -2.41
CA ARG A 40 14.76 -6.90 -2.98
C ARG A 40 13.86 -6.73 -4.18
N LEU A 41 12.91 -5.79 -4.14
CA LEU A 41 12.02 -5.50 -5.26
C LEU A 41 12.79 -5.01 -6.49
N ARG A 42 13.75 -4.09 -6.31
CA ARG A 42 14.62 -3.60 -7.40
C ARG A 42 15.45 -4.72 -8.02
N LEU A 43 15.99 -5.63 -7.21
CA LEU A 43 16.74 -6.79 -7.70
C LEU A 43 15.84 -7.71 -8.54
N LEU A 44 14.59 -7.92 -8.13
CA LEU A 44 13.61 -8.68 -8.90
C LEU A 44 13.27 -8.00 -10.24
N PHE A 45 13.01 -6.69 -10.24
CA PHE A 45 12.82 -5.97 -11.51
C PHE A 45 14.03 -6.08 -12.43
N LYS A 46 15.25 -6.02 -11.88
CA LYS A 46 16.48 -6.17 -12.65
C LYS A 46 16.63 -7.57 -13.26
N SER A 47 16.25 -8.64 -12.54
CA SER A 47 16.31 -10.01 -13.08
C SER A 47 15.32 -10.23 -14.23
N TYR A 48 14.15 -9.60 -14.20
CA TYR A 48 13.14 -9.72 -15.24
C TYR A 48 13.16 -8.61 -16.30
N ALA A 49 14.06 -7.63 -16.19
CA ALA A 49 14.11 -6.48 -17.10
C ALA A 49 14.10 -6.89 -18.58
N ARG A 50 14.86 -7.92 -18.97
CA ARG A 50 14.86 -8.41 -20.36
C ARG A 50 13.52 -9.00 -20.78
N GLN A 51 12.87 -9.77 -19.92
CA GLN A 51 11.58 -10.42 -20.23
C GLN A 51 10.46 -9.38 -20.27
N LEU A 52 10.39 -8.48 -19.29
CA LEU A 52 9.43 -7.38 -19.26
C LEU A 52 9.50 -6.50 -20.52
N ASN A 53 10.70 -6.25 -21.05
CA ASN A 53 10.87 -5.47 -22.28
C ASN A 53 10.48 -6.23 -23.56
N LYS A 54 10.59 -7.57 -23.58
CA LYS A 54 10.35 -8.37 -24.79
C LYS A 54 8.95 -8.99 -24.86
N LEU A 55 8.44 -9.43 -23.71
CA LEU A 55 7.21 -10.20 -23.57
C LEU A 55 6.42 -9.70 -22.35
N PRO A 56 6.06 -8.41 -22.28
CA PRO A 56 5.34 -7.86 -21.12
C PRO A 56 4.03 -8.61 -20.84
N MET A 57 3.33 -9.03 -21.88
CA MET A 57 2.03 -9.71 -21.78
C MET A 57 2.07 -11.05 -21.05
N THR A 58 3.25 -11.68 -20.88
CA THR A 58 3.38 -12.94 -20.13
C THR A 58 3.60 -12.73 -18.64
N MET A 59 3.74 -11.47 -18.19
CA MET A 59 4.01 -11.13 -16.80
C MET A 59 3.13 -9.96 -16.26
N PRO A 60 1.79 -9.94 -16.45
CA PRO A 60 0.96 -8.83 -16.01
C PRO A 60 1.05 -8.52 -14.51
N SER A 61 1.25 -9.51 -13.63
CA SER A 61 1.33 -9.24 -12.18
C SER A 61 2.59 -8.47 -11.81
N LEU A 62 3.70 -8.74 -12.49
CA LEU A 62 4.96 -8.02 -12.29
C LEU A 62 4.93 -6.63 -12.94
N ILE A 63 4.30 -6.49 -14.10
CA ILE A 63 4.05 -5.16 -14.72
C ILE A 63 3.21 -4.30 -13.82
N ARG A 64 2.11 -4.86 -13.29
CA ARG A 64 1.29 -4.18 -12.30
C ARG A 64 2.17 -3.68 -11.17
N CYS A 65 2.97 -4.55 -10.55
CA CYS A 65 3.86 -4.14 -9.47
C CYS A 65 4.81 -3.00 -9.88
N PHE A 66 5.39 -3.05 -11.08
CA PHE A 66 6.24 -1.99 -11.61
C PHE A 66 5.50 -0.67 -11.83
N GLU A 67 4.25 -0.72 -12.30
CA GLU A 67 3.37 0.45 -12.44
C GLU A 67 3.12 1.09 -11.07
N ILE A 68 2.69 0.32 -10.06
CA ILE A 68 2.49 0.81 -8.69
C ILE A 68 3.78 1.47 -8.18
N TYR A 69 4.91 0.77 -8.36
CA TYR A 69 6.22 1.24 -7.92
C TYR A 69 6.60 2.59 -8.55
N SER A 70 6.30 2.75 -9.84
CA SER A 70 6.65 3.96 -10.60
C SER A 70 5.73 5.14 -10.29
N GLN A 71 4.45 4.88 -10.04
CA GLN A 71 3.48 5.92 -9.67
C GLN A 71 3.57 6.32 -8.20
N GLY A 72 4.14 5.46 -7.36
CA GLY A 72 4.14 5.61 -5.91
C GLY A 72 2.88 5.04 -5.27
N MET A 73 2.98 4.72 -3.98
CA MET A 73 1.89 4.16 -3.20
C MET A 73 1.14 5.29 -2.47
N ASN A 74 -0.18 5.16 -2.39
CA ASN A 74 -1.02 5.95 -1.50
C ASN A 74 -1.17 5.21 -0.16
N GLU A 75 -1.19 5.94 0.93
CA GLU A 75 -1.49 5.40 2.25
C GLU A 75 -2.69 6.13 2.86
N ILE A 76 -3.61 5.36 3.46
CA ILE A 76 -4.72 5.89 4.25
C ILE A 76 -4.46 5.51 5.69
N ILE A 77 -4.08 6.50 6.50
CA ILE A 77 -3.87 6.31 7.94
C ILE A 77 -5.13 6.77 8.66
N ILE A 78 -5.79 5.84 9.34
CA ILE A 78 -6.96 6.10 10.16
C ILE A 78 -6.49 6.09 11.60
N GLN A 79 -6.64 7.22 12.29
CA GLN A 79 -6.28 7.40 13.68
C GLN A 79 -7.57 7.56 14.49
N SER A 80 -7.86 6.66 15.42
CA SER A 80 -9.06 6.76 16.25
C SER A 80 -8.96 6.00 17.57
N SER A 81 -9.90 6.25 18.47
CA SER A 81 -10.13 5.45 19.68
C SER A 81 -10.90 4.14 19.42
N ASN A 82 -10.95 3.65 18.17
CA ASN A 82 -11.73 2.49 17.73
C ASN A 82 -13.25 2.68 17.90
N ASN A 83 -13.73 3.87 17.56
CA ASN A 83 -15.14 4.27 17.59
C ASN A 83 -15.92 3.85 16.32
N GLU A 84 -17.24 4.09 16.32
CA GLU A 84 -18.13 3.74 15.20
C GLU A 84 -17.76 4.46 13.90
N ASP A 85 -17.31 5.72 13.96
CA ASP A 85 -16.91 6.49 12.78
C ASP A 85 -15.74 5.82 12.04
N ALA A 86 -14.72 5.36 12.79
CA ALA A 86 -13.58 4.66 12.21
C ALA A 86 -14.01 3.36 11.54
N GLN A 87 -14.93 2.61 12.15
CA GLN A 87 -15.46 1.38 11.53
C GLN A 87 -16.23 1.70 10.25
N ARG A 88 -17.06 2.74 10.25
CA ARG A 88 -17.80 3.19 9.06
C ARG A 88 -16.86 3.57 7.92
N ILE A 89 -15.76 4.26 8.22
CA ILE A 89 -14.72 4.62 7.24
C ILE A 89 -14.05 3.37 6.67
N ILE A 90 -13.61 2.45 7.54
CA ILE A 90 -12.95 1.20 7.13
C ILE A 90 -13.87 0.36 6.25
N GLN A 91 -15.13 0.19 6.64
CA GLN A 91 -16.13 -0.55 5.87
C GLN A 91 -16.35 0.10 4.50
N TYR A 92 -16.44 1.43 4.42
CA TYR A 92 -16.55 2.13 3.14
C TYR A 92 -15.32 1.91 2.26
N ILE A 93 -14.10 1.98 2.80
CA ILE A 93 -12.89 1.70 2.01
C ILE A 93 -12.91 0.26 1.48
N GLN A 94 -13.38 -0.70 2.27
CA GLN A 94 -13.47 -2.11 1.89
C GLN A 94 -14.48 -2.38 0.75
N THR A 95 -15.46 -1.51 0.50
CA THR A 95 -16.37 -1.64 -0.65
C THR A 95 -15.78 -1.10 -1.94
N LEU A 96 -14.62 -0.41 -1.87
CA LEU A 96 -13.99 0.24 -3.00
C LEU A 96 -12.83 -0.60 -3.54
N PHE A 97 -12.69 -0.58 -4.86
CA PHE A 97 -11.44 -0.99 -5.49
C PHE A 97 -10.55 0.24 -5.68
N ILE A 98 -9.51 0.33 -4.85
CA ILE A 98 -8.52 1.42 -4.92
C ILE A 98 -7.15 0.78 -5.18
N PRO A 99 -6.61 0.89 -6.39
CA PRO A 99 -5.27 0.40 -6.65
C PRO A 99 -4.25 1.19 -5.84
N ASN A 100 -3.12 0.56 -5.57
CA ASN A 100 -1.95 1.26 -5.04
C ASN A 100 -2.22 1.94 -3.69
N VAL A 101 -3.12 1.37 -2.87
CA VAL A 101 -3.42 1.88 -1.54
C VAL A 101 -3.02 0.90 -0.46
N THR A 102 -2.45 1.44 0.62
CA THR A 102 -2.24 0.74 1.88
C THR A 102 -3.08 1.41 2.96
N VAL A 103 -3.88 0.64 3.69
CA VAL A 103 -4.72 1.16 4.78
C VAL A 103 -4.10 0.75 6.11
N ILE A 104 -3.94 1.71 7.01
CA ILE A 104 -3.38 1.51 8.35
C ILE A 104 -4.34 2.12 9.36
N HIS A 105 -4.91 1.28 10.23
CA HIS A 105 -5.72 1.74 11.37
C HIS A 105 -4.88 1.73 12.64
N LEU A 106 -4.57 2.92 13.15
CA LEU A 106 -3.85 3.13 14.39
C LEU A 106 -4.83 3.51 15.51
N ASN A 107 -4.72 2.79 16.63
CA ASN A 107 -5.42 3.10 17.86
C ASN A 107 -4.52 2.74 19.06
N LYS A 108 -4.93 3.11 20.29
CA LYS A 108 -4.11 2.91 21.49
C LYS A 108 -3.74 1.45 21.75
N THR A 109 -4.53 0.47 21.28
CA THR A 109 -4.29 -0.96 21.50
C THR A 109 -3.62 -1.67 20.30
N ASN A 110 -3.72 -1.10 19.10
CA ASN A 110 -3.18 -1.64 17.85
C ASN A 110 -2.02 -0.77 17.33
N HIS A 111 -0.90 -0.81 18.05
CA HIS A 111 0.27 0.03 17.76
C HIS A 111 1.57 -0.77 17.60
N LYS A 112 1.51 -2.10 17.46
CA LYS A 112 2.71 -2.95 17.28
C LYS A 112 3.51 -2.56 16.03
N LEU A 113 2.84 -2.10 14.97
CA LEU A 113 3.49 -1.66 13.74
C LEU A 113 4.47 -0.50 13.98
N LEU A 114 4.25 0.33 15.00
CA LEU A 114 5.14 1.43 15.37
C LEU A 114 6.56 0.98 15.75
N GLN A 115 6.70 -0.25 16.23
CA GLN A 115 8.01 -0.81 16.57
C GLN A 115 8.90 -0.98 15.34
N TYR A 116 8.27 -1.11 14.17
CA TYR A 116 8.94 -1.36 12.90
C TYR A 116 8.93 -0.11 12.02
N ASN A 117 7.86 0.66 12.04
CA ASN A 117 7.70 1.87 11.23
C ASN A 117 7.66 3.14 12.11
N ARG A 118 8.77 3.87 12.15
CA ARG A 118 8.91 5.08 12.99
C ARG A 118 8.13 6.27 12.44
N GLN A 119 7.84 6.31 11.14
CA GLN A 119 7.03 7.39 10.55
C GLN A 119 5.62 7.42 11.18
N LEU A 120 5.14 6.25 11.63
CA LEU A 120 3.83 6.14 12.24
C LEU A 120 3.77 6.69 13.68
N THR A 121 4.92 6.94 14.33
CA THR A 121 4.96 7.41 15.73
C THR A 121 4.31 8.77 15.91
N ALA A 122 4.34 9.65 14.91
CA ALA A 122 3.66 10.95 14.98
C ALA A 122 2.14 10.80 15.19
N PHE A 123 1.51 9.80 14.56
CA PHE A 123 0.06 9.61 14.60
C PHE A 123 -0.43 8.99 15.92
N ILE A 124 0.40 8.20 16.63
CA ILE A 124 -0.05 7.57 17.89
C ILE A 124 -0.15 8.58 19.03
N ASN A 125 0.80 9.52 19.09
CA ASN A 125 0.89 10.49 20.18
C ASN A 125 -0.28 11.49 20.15
N GLU A 126 -0.96 11.59 19.01
CA GLU A 126 -2.08 12.49 18.81
C GLU A 126 -3.44 11.79 18.86
N ILE A 127 -3.54 10.50 19.22
CA ILE A 127 -4.84 9.80 19.25
C ILE A 127 -5.78 10.47 20.24
N THR A 128 -6.79 11.13 19.67
CA THR A 128 -7.94 11.72 20.33
C THR A 128 -9.16 10.81 20.20
N GLU A 129 -10.28 11.20 20.82
CA GLU A 129 -11.57 10.54 20.61
C GLU A 129 -12.14 10.77 19.21
N GLU A 130 -11.82 11.90 18.58
CA GLU A 130 -12.18 12.19 17.19
C GLU A 130 -11.36 11.34 16.22
N THR A 131 -12.03 10.77 15.22
CA THR A 131 -11.38 10.02 14.13
C THR A 131 -10.75 10.97 13.12
N LYS A 132 -9.45 10.81 12.90
CA LYS A 132 -8.68 11.55 11.89
C LYS A 132 -8.23 10.61 10.78
N ILE A 133 -8.37 11.05 9.54
CA ILE A 133 -7.98 10.30 8.35
C ILE A 133 -6.91 11.09 7.62
N PHE A 134 -5.73 10.51 7.47
CA PHE A 134 -4.63 11.09 6.72
C PHE A 134 -4.52 10.39 5.37
N LEU A 135 -4.54 11.17 4.32
CA LEU A 135 -4.26 10.73 2.95
C LEU A 135 -2.80 11.06 2.65
N CYS A 136 -2.01 10.02 2.48
CA CYS A 136 -0.57 10.13 2.26
C CYS A 136 -0.18 9.55 0.91
N ARG A 137 0.96 10.00 0.40
CA ARG A 137 1.62 9.44 -0.77
C ARG A 137 3.10 9.37 -0.51
N ASN A 138 3.68 8.17 -0.64
CA ASN A 138 5.09 7.91 -0.35
C ASN A 138 5.51 8.53 1.01
N PHE A 139 4.75 8.22 2.06
CA PHE A 139 4.99 8.69 3.44
C PHE A 139 4.82 10.21 3.68
N GLN A 140 4.33 10.98 2.70
CA GLN A 140 4.00 12.39 2.88
C GLN A 140 2.48 12.57 2.95
N CYS A 141 1.99 13.12 4.06
CA CYS A 141 0.55 13.23 4.33
C CYS A 141 0.03 14.66 4.14
N GLN A 142 -1.22 14.76 3.68
CA GLN A 142 -2.00 15.99 3.73
C GLN A 142 -2.54 16.24 5.15
N LEU A 143 -3.17 17.40 5.36
CA LEU A 143 -3.92 17.68 6.59
C LEU A 143 -5.03 16.64 6.81
N PRO A 144 -5.27 16.22 8.07
CA PRO A 144 -6.25 15.20 8.37
C PRO A 144 -7.65 15.65 8.02
N VAL A 145 -8.45 14.69 7.57
CA VAL A 145 -9.89 14.81 7.37
C VAL A 145 -10.61 14.16 8.54
N THR A 146 -11.62 14.82 9.09
CA THR A 146 -12.45 14.26 10.17
C THR A 146 -13.89 14.01 9.71
N ALA A 147 -14.38 14.76 8.72
CA ALA A 147 -15.73 14.59 8.18
C ALA A 147 -15.80 13.49 7.11
N PHE A 148 -16.76 12.56 7.26
CA PHE A 148 -16.94 11.43 6.35
C PHE A 148 -17.19 11.87 4.89
N GLU A 149 -18.05 12.86 4.65
CA GLU A 149 -18.34 13.34 3.29
C GLU A 149 -17.16 14.06 2.64
N GLU A 150 -16.31 14.74 3.42
CA GLU A 150 -15.07 15.31 2.89
C GLU A 150 -14.09 14.22 2.51
N PHE A 151 -13.99 13.16 3.33
CA PHE A 151 -13.13 12.02 3.06
C PHE A 151 -13.47 11.36 1.72
N LYS A 152 -14.77 11.11 1.46
CA LYS A 152 -15.22 10.53 0.18
C LYS A 152 -14.78 11.39 -1.01
N LYS A 153 -15.01 12.71 -0.94
CA LYS A 153 -14.61 13.64 -2.01
C LYS A 153 -13.10 13.64 -2.27
N LYS A 154 -12.28 13.56 -1.22
CA LYS A 154 -10.81 13.48 -1.39
C LYS A 154 -10.35 12.11 -1.88
N LEU A 155 -11.15 11.07 -1.68
CA LEU A 155 -10.85 9.71 -2.12
C LEU A 155 -11.23 9.47 -3.59
N ASP A 156 -12.24 10.17 -4.11
CA ASP A 156 -12.73 10.01 -5.50
C ASP A 156 -11.61 9.99 -6.57
N PRO A 157 -10.60 10.88 -6.56
CA PRO A 157 -9.53 10.85 -7.55
C PRO A 157 -8.70 9.57 -7.53
N LEU A 158 -8.60 8.87 -6.38
CA LEU A 158 -7.86 7.60 -6.26
C LEU A 158 -8.65 6.41 -6.79
N ILE A 159 -9.98 6.53 -6.87
CA ILE A 159 -10.89 5.50 -7.36
C ILE A 159 -11.02 5.59 -8.89
N LEU A 160 -11.15 6.81 -9.41
CA LEU A 160 -11.48 7.08 -10.82
C LEU A 160 -10.33 6.88 -11.82
N ILE A 161 -9.08 6.70 -11.36
CA ILE A 161 -7.95 6.43 -12.27
C ILE A 161 -8.10 5.07 -12.99
N TYR A 162 -8.95 4.17 -12.47
CA TYR A 162 -9.07 2.79 -12.92
C TYR A 162 -10.50 2.38 -13.30
N GLN A 163 -11.41 3.36 -13.46
CA GLN A 163 -12.76 3.19 -14.00
C GLN A 163 -12.83 3.83 -15.40
#